data_AF-A0A7Y4WTT1-F1
#
_entry.id   AF-A0A7Y4WTT1-F1
#
_cell.length_a   1.000
_cell.length_b   1.000
_cell.length_c   1.000
_cell.angle_alpha   90.00
_cell.angle_beta   90.00
_cell.angle_gamma   90.00
#
_symmetry.space_group_name_H-M   'P 1'
#
loop_
_entity.id
_entity.type
_entity.pdbx_description
1 polymer ?
#
loop_
_entity_poly.entity_id
_entity_poly.type
_entity_poly.pdbx_seq_one_letter_code
_entity_poly.pdbx_strand_id
1 'polypeptide(L)'
;MLELLTAIESSTFATWLRESGSIWAYPAVLTLHTFGLAVLVGANTVLDLRLLGAGQGIPLSSLSKLFPVMWVGFWVNALSGVALFCADATTKGTTNIFFLKLGFVLVGVVIIFMLKSTVYGRGPDAATTSSKASSLALASLLVWAAATTAGRLMAYITL
;
A
#
# COMPACT_ATOMS: atom_id res chain seq x y z
N MET A 1 -3.97 -12.83 23.52
CA MET A 1 -3.68 -11.83 22.47
C MET A 1 -2.52 -10.92 22.88
N LEU A 2 -2.63 -10.21 24.01
CA LEU A 2 -1.57 -9.31 24.48
C LEU A 2 -0.22 -10.03 24.71
N GLU A 3 -0.22 -11.22 25.31
CA GLU A 3 1.00 -12.02 25.52
C GLU A 3 1.75 -12.34 24.21
N LEU A 4 1.01 -12.63 23.13
CA LEU A 4 1.60 -12.88 21.81
C LEU A 4 2.26 -11.62 21.24
N LEU A 5 1.59 -10.47 21.37
CA LEU A 5 2.14 -9.18 20.91
C LEU A 5 3.41 -8.83 21.68
N THR A 6 3.41 -9.02 23.00
CA THR A 6 4.59 -8.84 23.85
C THR A 6 5.72 -9.80 23.48
N ALA A 7 5.42 -11.06 23.17
CA ALA A 7 6.42 -12.04 22.74
C ALA A 7 7.07 -11.65 21.40
N ILE A 8 6.29 -11.12 20.45
CA ILE A 8 6.80 -10.61 19.17
C ILE A 8 7.72 -9.39 19.41
N GLU A 9 7.26 -8.44 20.21
CA GLU A 9 7.97 -7.17 20.45
C GLU A 9 9.26 -7.33 21.26
N SER A 10 9.31 -8.34 22.13
CA SER A 10 10.51 -8.70 22.90
C SER A 10 11.46 -9.65 22.17
N SER A 11 11.15 -10.04 20.93
CA SER A 11 12.03 -10.89 20.13
C SER A 11 13.35 -10.19 19.81
N THR A 12 14.44 -10.95 19.69
CA THR A 12 15.78 -10.41 19.38
C THR A 12 15.78 -9.55 18.11
N PHE A 13 14.99 -9.94 17.11
CA PHE A 13 14.83 -9.17 15.88
C PHE A 13 14.14 -7.82 16.12
N ALA A 14 13.02 -7.82 16.86
CA ALA A 14 12.28 -6.59 17.17
C ALA A 14 13.12 -5.63 18.03
N THR A 15 13.82 -6.15 19.05
CA THR A 15 14.74 -5.36 19.88
C THR A 15 15.89 -4.79 19.05
N TRP A 16 16.54 -5.59 18.21
CA TRP A 16 17.59 -5.08 17.30
C TRP A 16 17.04 -3.99 16.39
N LEU A 17 15.88 -4.21 15.78
CA LEU A 17 15.29 -3.27 14.84
C LEU A 17 14.97 -1.93 15.50
N ARG A 18 14.46 -1.94 16.74
CA ARG A 18 14.05 -0.76 17.51
C ARG A 18 15.22 -0.03 18.17
N GLU A 19 16.19 -0.76 18.72
CA GLU A 19 17.23 -0.20 19.60
C GLU A 19 18.59 -0.06 18.93
N SER A 20 18.80 -0.67 17.76
CA SER A 20 20.07 -0.52 17.05
C SER A 20 20.27 0.93 16.58
N GLY A 21 21.43 1.52 16.91
CA GLY A 21 21.88 2.80 16.36
C GLY A 21 22.32 2.73 14.88
N SER A 22 22.16 1.58 14.23
CA SER A 22 22.54 1.39 12.82
C SER A 22 21.51 2.00 11.88
N ILE A 23 21.99 2.69 10.84
CA ILE A 23 21.14 3.19 9.74
C ILE A 23 20.38 2.07 9.03
N TRP A 24 20.88 0.84 9.11
CA TRP A 24 20.32 -0.35 8.45
C TRP A 24 19.19 -1.03 9.24
N ALA A 25 18.92 -0.58 10.46
CA ALA A 25 17.83 -1.07 11.29
C ALA A 25 16.55 -0.27 11.01
N TYR A 26 15.97 0.39 12.02
CA TYR A 26 14.72 1.14 11.88
C TYR A 26 14.70 2.12 10.69
N PRO A 27 15.74 2.95 10.44
CA PRO A 27 15.68 3.96 9.38
C PRO A 27 15.58 3.34 7.97
N ALA A 28 16.39 2.32 7.67
CA ALA A 28 16.34 1.63 6.38
C ALA A 28 15.01 0.90 6.17
N VAL A 29 14.50 0.21 7.20
CA VAL A 29 13.20 -0.50 7.10
C VAL A 29 12.06 0.49 6.90
N LEU A 30 12.03 1.62 7.62
CA LEU A 30 11.05 2.67 7.43
C LEU A 30 11.13 3.31 6.03
N THR A 31 12.36 3.48 5.52
CA THR A 31 12.60 4.00 4.16
C THR A 31 12.06 3.02 3.12
N LEU A 32 12.38 1.72 3.23
CA LEU A 32 11.86 0.69 2.35
C LEU A 32 10.33 0.61 2.41
N HIS A 33 9.74 0.73 3.59
CA HIS A 33 8.29 0.77 3.74
C HIS A 33 7.68 1.93 2.97
N THR A 34 8.18 3.14 3.19
CA THR A 34 7.67 4.34 2.54
C THR A 34 7.90 4.30 1.02
N PHE A 35 9.07 3.83 0.59
CA PHE A 35 9.42 3.71 -0.81
C PHE A 35 8.56 2.67 -1.54
N GLY A 36 8.37 1.48 -0.94
CA GLY A 36 7.49 0.45 -1.50
C GLY A 36 6.06 0.94 -1.67
N LEU A 37 5.54 1.71 -0.69
CA LEU A 37 4.23 2.33 -0.80
C LEU A 37 4.18 3.36 -1.93
N ALA A 38 5.20 4.21 -2.05
CA ALA A 38 5.28 5.21 -3.10
C ALA A 38 5.32 4.58 -4.49
N VAL A 39 6.05 3.48 -4.68
CA VAL A 39 6.08 2.72 -5.94
C VAL A 39 4.71 2.13 -6.25
N LEU A 40 4.09 1.44 -5.28
CA LEU A 40 2.77 0.82 -5.44
C LEU A 40 1.69 1.86 -5.77
N VAL A 41 1.53 2.85 -4.90
CA VAL A 41 0.49 3.89 -5.03
C VAL A 41 0.77 4.78 -6.22
N GLY A 42 2.02 5.16 -6.47
CA GLY A 42 2.40 6.00 -7.60
C GLY A 42 2.13 5.33 -8.94
N ALA A 43 2.55 4.07 -9.11
CA ALA A 43 2.25 3.32 -10.33
C ALA A 43 0.75 3.15 -10.54
N ASN A 44 0.00 2.86 -9.47
CA ASN A 44 -1.45 2.70 -9.56
C ASN A 44 -2.16 4.03 -9.88
N THR A 45 -1.68 5.13 -9.32
CA THR A 45 -2.20 6.49 -9.60
C THR A 45 -2.04 6.87 -11.07
N VAL A 46 -0.93 6.50 -11.71
CA VAL A 46 -0.72 6.74 -13.16
C VAL A 46 -1.80 6.02 -13.99
N LEU A 47 -2.12 4.77 -13.65
CA LEU A 47 -3.20 4.02 -14.31
C LEU A 47 -4.56 4.67 -14.05
N ASP A 48 -4.86 5.02 -12.80
CA ASP A 48 -6.13 5.62 -12.40
C ASP A 48 -6.38 6.95 -13.10
N LEU A 49 -5.39 7.85 -13.11
CA LEU A 49 -5.46 9.13 -13.81
C LEU A 49 -5.68 8.93 -15.31
N ARG A 50 -5.04 7.91 -15.90
CA ARG A 50 -5.24 7.59 -17.31
C ARG A 50 -6.67 7.13 -17.61
N LEU A 51 -7.29 6.38 -16.72
CA LEU A 51 -8.69 5.93 -16.81
C LEU A 51 -9.70 7.06 -16.52
N LEU A 52 -9.29 8.11 -15.83
CA LEU A 52 -10.05 9.34 -15.60
C LEU A 52 -9.85 10.38 -16.70
N GLY A 53 -9.06 10.07 -17.74
CA GLY A 53 -8.92 10.90 -18.93
C GLY A 53 -7.70 11.84 -18.93
N ALA A 54 -6.82 11.78 -17.93
CA ALA A 54 -5.52 12.46 -18.00
C ALA A 54 -4.55 11.68 -18.89
N GLY A 55 -3.63 12.38 -19.57
CA GLY A 55 -2.57 11.72 -20.35
C GLY A 55 -3.09 10.82 -21.49
N GLN A 56 -4.17 11.23 -22.18
CA GLN A 56 -4.86 10.42 -23.20
C GLN A 56 -3.94 9.88 -24.32
N GLY A 57 -2.83 10.57 -24.61
CA GLY A 57 -1.82 10.13 -25.57
C GLY A 57 -1.02 8.88 -25.15
N ILE A 58 -1.14 8.42 -23.91
CA ILE A 58 -0.48 7.20 -23.42
C ILE A 58 -1.39 5.99 -23.68
N PRO A 59 -0.96 4.96 -24.43
CA PRO A 59 -1.75 3.75 -24.64
C PRO A 59 -1.93 2.96 -23.33
N LEU A 60 -3.17 2.55 -23.02
CA LEU A 60 -3.46 1.73 -21.83
C LEU A 60 -2.75 0.36 -21.88
N SER A 61 -2.50 -0.18 -23.07
CA SER A 61 -1.73 -1.42 -23.26
C SER A 61 -0.32 -1.31 -22.66
N SER A 62 0.35 -0.17 -22.82
CA SER A 62 1.69 0.08 -22.27
C SER A 62 1.69 0.12 -20.74
N LEU A 63 0.60 0.57 -20.11
CA LEU A 63 0.48 0.64 -18.66
C LEU A 63 0.29 -0.72 -17.99
N SER A 64 0.03 -1.80 -18.74
CA SER A 64 -0.02 -3.16 -18.20
C SER A 64 1.29 -3.58 -17.52
N LYS A 65 2.42 -3.00 -17.95
CA LYS A 65 3.75 -3.22 -17.38
C LYS A 65 3.91 -2.62 -15.98
N LEU A 66 2.98 -1.78 -15.54
CA LEU A 66 2.99 -1.24 -14.17
C LEU A 66 2.54 -2.27 -13.13
N PHE A 67 1.74 -3.29 -13.48
CA PHE A 67 1.27 -4.27 -12.49
C PHE A 67 2.42 -5.05 -11.82
N PRO A 68 3.41 -5.59 -12.55
CA PRO A 68 4.58 -6.18 -11.90
C PRO A 68 5.31 -5.22 -10.96
N VAL A 69 5.45 -3.94 -11.34
CA VAL A 69 6.09 -2.89 -10.52
C VAL A 69 5.27 -2.62 -9.26
N MET A 70 3.94 -2.54 -9.37
CA MET A 70 3.03 -2.43 -8.23
C MET A 70 3.23 -3.60 -7.26
N TRP A 71 3.34 -4.84 -7.75
CA TRP A 71 3.55 -6.02 -6.90
C TRP A 71 4.90 -6.02 -6.20
N VAL A 72 5.97 -5.60 -6.88
CA VAL A 72 7.28 -5.42 -6.22
C VAL A 72 7.17 -4.37 -5.11
N GLY A 73 6.58 -3.22 -5.39
CA GLY A 73 6.34 -2.17 -4.39
C GLY A 73 5.50 -2.66 -3.21
N PHE A 74 4.44 -3.42 -3.48
CA PHE A 74 3.58 -4.05 -2.47
C PHE A 74 4.37 -4.98 -1.56
N TRP A 75 5.15 -5.92 -2.10
CA TRP A 75 5.89 -6.87 -1.28
C TRP A 75 6.99 -6.18 -0.46
N VAL A 76 7.69 -5.21 -1.03
CA VAL A 76 8.66 -4.38 -0.28
C VAL A 76 7.95 -3.66 0.87
N ASN A 77 6.79 -3.04 0.61
CA ASN A 77 6.01 -2.34 1.63
C ASN A 77 5.46 -3.30 2.72
N ALA A 78 4.92 -4.45 2.32
CA ALA A 78 4.30 -5.40 3.23
C ALA A 78 5.35 -6.02 4.17
N LEU A 79 6.47 -6.52 3.63
CA LEU A 79 7.51 -7.17 4.42
C LEU A 79 8.18 -6.19 5.41
N SER A 80 8.50 -4.98 4.95
CA SER A 80 8.99 -3.92 5.83
C SER A 80 7.94 -3.46 6.84
N GLY A 81 6.66 -3.45 6.48
CA GLY A 81 5.54 -3.14 7.37
C GLY A 81 5.37 -4.17 8.49
N VAL A 82 5.54 -5.46 8.18
CA VAL A 82 5.59 -6.53 9.18
C VAL A 82 6.76 -6.33 10.13
N ALA A 83 7.95 -5.98 9.62
CA ALA A 83 9.10 -5.68 10.47
C ALA A 83 8.83 -4.49 11.41
N LEU A 84 8.24 -3.40 10.91
CA LEU A 84 7.85 -2.23 11.72
C LEU A 84 6.72 -2.53 12.71
N PHE A 85 5.85 -3.50 12.41
CA PHE A 85 4.87 -4.02 13.35
C PHE A 85 5.56 -4.79 14.46
N CYS A 86 6.49 -5.69 14.14
CA CYS A 86 7.21 -6.45 15.16
C CYS A 86 7.98 -5.55 16.14
N ALA A 87 8.56 -4.45 15.67
CA ALA A 87 9.31 -3.50 16.52
C ALA A 87 8.46 -2.81 17.61
N ASP A 88 7.14 -2.80 17.45
CA ASP A 88 6.19 -2.02 18.28
C ASP A 88 4.79 -2.66 18.18
N ALA A 89 4.74 -3.96 18.46
CA ALA A 89 3.60 -4.83 18.14
C ALA A 89 2.44 -4.62 19.12
N THR A 90 2.73 -4.35 20.39
CA THR A 90 1.71 -4.09 21.41
C THR A 90 0.95 -2.80 21.09
N THR A 91 1.65 -1.69 20.84
CA THR A 91 1.03 -0.41 20.48
C THR A 91 0.22 -0.51 19.18
N LYS A 92 0.81 -1.05 18.11
CA LYS A 92 0.12 -1.13 16.81
C LYS A 92 -1.01 -2.16 16.81
N GLY A 93 -0.83 -3.27 17.52
CA GLY A 93 -1.80 -4.36 17.59
C GLY A 93 -3.04 -4.05 18.42
N THR A 94 -3.04 -2.98 19.21
CA THR A 94 -4.21 -2.54 20.01
C THR A 94 -4.85 -1.26 19.49
N THR A 95 -4.29 -0.63 18.45
CA THR A 95 -4.78 0.66 17.93
C THR A 95 -5.73 0.47 16.75
N ASN A 96 -6.92 1.08 16.80
CA ASN A 96 -7.95 0.89 15.78
C ASN A 96 -7.53 1.44 14.40
N ILE A 97 -6.76 2.53 14.40
CA ILE A 97 -6.24 3.16 13.18
C ILE A 97 -5.34 2.20 12.39
N PHE A 98 -4.63 1.29 13.05
CA PHE A 98 -3.82 0.27 12.38
C PHE A 98 -4.69 -0.69 11.58
N PHE A 99 -5.77 -1.20 12.17
CA PHE A 99 -6.71 -2.07 11.47
C PHE A 99 -7.44 -1.33 10.34
N LEU A 100 -7.79 -0.06 10.53
CA LEU A 100 -8.40 0.76 9.48
C LEU A 100 -7.44 0.93 8.29
N LYS A 101 -6.16 1.21 8.55
CA LYS A 101 -5.11 1.26 7.51
C LYS A 101 -5.05 -0.06 6.74
N LEU A 102 -4.99 -1.19 7.45
CA LEU A 102 -4.97 -2.52 6.81
C LEU A 102 -6.23 -2.78 5.97
N GLY A 103 -7.40 -2.36 6.46
CA GLY A 103 -8.65 -2.42 5.71
C GLY A 103 -8.57 -1.64 4.39
N PHE A 104 -8.07 -0.40 4.41
CA PHE A 104 -7.88 0.36 3.19
C PHE A 104 -6.86 -0.29 2.23
N VAL A 105 -5.76 -0.84 2.75
CA VAL A 105 -4.79 -1.58 1.92
C VAL A 105 -5.44 -2.79 1.25
N LEU A 106 -6.23 -3.58 1.99
CA LEU A 106 -6.96 -4.72 1.43
C LEU A 106 -7.93 -4.30 0.33
N VAL A 107 -8.73 -3.26 0.58
CA VAL A 107 -9.65 -2.69 -0.43
C VAL A 107 -8.87 -2.19 -1.65
N GLY A 108 -7.75 -1.49 -1.45
CA GLY A 108 -6.90 -1.01 -2.53
C GLY A 108 -6.34 -2.13 -3.40
N VAL A 109 -5.86 -3.22 -2.78
CA VAL A 109 -5.38 -4.41 -3.49
C VAL A 109 -6.51 -5.07 -4.28
N VAL A 110 -7.71 -5.19 -3.71
CA VAL A 110 -8.89 -5.71 -4.41
C VAL A 110 -9.21 -4.84 -5.63
N ILE A 111 -9.19 -3.51 -5.48
CA ILE A 111 -9.43 -2.59 -6.59
C ILE A 111 -8.37 -2.76 -7.69
N ILE A 112 -7.10 -2.96 -7.37
CA ILE A 112 -6.03 -3.26 -8.36
C ILE A 112 -6.40 -4.50 -9.19
N PHE A 113 -6.85 -5.59 -8.56
CA PHE A 113 -7.29 -6.79 -9.28
C PHE A 113 -8.51 -6.51 -10.17
N MET A 114 -9.50 -5.78 -9.65
CA MET A 114 -10.70 -5.40 -10.40
C MET A 114 -10.36 -4.52 -11.60
N LEU A 115 -9.44 -3.56 -11.44
CA LEU A 115 -8.93 -2.71 -12.51
C LEU A 115 -8.22 -3.55 -13.57
N LYS A 116 -7.32 -4.46 -13.17
CA LYS A 116 -6.64 -5.36 -14.10
C LYS A 116 -7.64 -6.15 -14.94
N SER A 117 -8.62 -6.77 -14.29
CA SER A 117 -9.65 -7.56 -14.95
C SER A 117 -10.55 -6.72 -15.85
N THR A 118 -10.98 -5.54 -15.38
CA THR A 118 -11.90 -4.66 -16.12
C THR A 118 -11.22 -4.04 -17.35
N VAL A 119 -9.96 -3.59 -17.21
CA VAL A 119 -9.22 -2.90 -18.26
C VAL A 119 -8.64 -3.86 -19.28
N TYR A 120 -8.07 -4.99 -18.84
CA TYR A 120 -7.33 -5.89 -19.73
C TYR A 120 -8.08 -7.19 -20.05
N GLY A 121 -9.19 -7.48 -19.37
CA GLY A 121 -10.00 -8.68 -19.65
C GLY A 121 -10.90 -8.55 -20.89
N ARG A 122 -11.25 -7.33 -21.30
CA ARG A 122 -12.08 -7.05 -22.50
C ARG A 122 -11.32 -6.35 -23.63
N GLY A 123 -10.03 -6.08 -23.44
CA GLY A 123 -9.21 -5.26 -24.33
C GLY A 123 -9.10 -3.79 -23.87
N PRO A 124 -7.90 -3.18 -23.91
CA PRO A 124 -7.66 -1.83 -23.39
C PRO A 124 -8.52 -0.73 -24.03
N ASP A 125 -8.87 -0.86 -25.31
CA ASP A 125 -9.61 0.17 -26.05
C ASP A 125 -11.05 0.32 -25.54
N ALA A 126 -11.69 -0.79 -25.15
CA ALA A 126 -13.03 -0.80 -24.57
C ALA A 126 -13.09 -0.24 -23.14
N ALA A 127 -11.94 -0.14 -22.46
CA ALA A 127 -11.86 0.34 -21.08
C ALA A 127 -11.94 1.88 -20.99
N THR A 128 -11.53 2.59 -22.04
CA THR A 128 -11.48 4.06 -22.06
C THR A 128 -12.86 4.72 -21.98
N THR A 129 -13.92 4.00 -22.37
CA THR A 129 -15.31 4.47 -22.33
C THR A 129 -16.12 3.80 -21.21
N SER A 130 -15.49 2.95 -20.40
CA SER A 130 -16.18 2.19 -19.36
C SER A 130 -16.37 3.01 -18.09
N SER A 131 -17.61 3.40 -17.80
CA SER A 131 -17.98 4.06 -16.54
C SER A 131 -17.51 3.26 -15.30
N LYS A 132 -17.52 1.93 -15.38
CA LYS A 132 -17.01 1.05 -14.32
C LYS A 132 -15.51 1.23 -14.08
N ALA A 133 -14.70 1.34 -15.14
CA ALA A 133 -13.26 1.53 -15.01
C ALA A 133 -12.93 2.89 -14.37
N SER A 134 -13.64 3.95 -14.77
CA SER A 134 -13.49 5.28 -14.18
C SER A 134 -13.93 5.32 -12.70
N SER A 135 -15.04 4.67 -12.34
CA SER A 135 -15.47 4.58 -10.94
C SER A 135 -14.46 3.81 -10.07
N LEU A 136 -13.89 2.71 -10.57
CA LEU A 136 -12.84 1.97 -9.87
C LEU A 136 -11.57 2.80 -9.72
N ALA A 137 -11.18 3.56 -10.73
CA ALA A 137 -10.03 4.45 -10.67
C ALA A 137 -10.21 5.56 -9.62
N LEU A 138 -11.39 6.18 -9.56
CA LEU A 138 -11.69 7.18 -8.52
C LEU A 138 -11.69 6.56 -7.12
N ALA A 139 -12.34 5.41 -6.95
CA ALA A 139 -12.36 4.70 -5.67
C ALA A 139 -10.96 4.30 -5.22
N SER A 140 -10.12 3.84 -6.16
CA SER A 140 -8.71 3.51 -5.94
C SER A 140 -7.94 4.70 -5.37
N LEU A 141 -8.02 5.87 -6.00
CA LEU A 141 -7.34 7.08 -5.55
C LEU A 141 -7.77 7.47 -4.13
N LEU A 142 -9.07 7.43 -3.84
CA LEU A 142 -9.61 7.75 -2.51
C LEU A 142 -9.13 6.76 -1.45
N VAL A 143 -9.14 5.46 -1.77
CA VAL A 143 -8.71 4.40 -0.85
C VAL A 143 -7.21 4.49 -0.56
N TRP A 144 -6.36 4.72 -1.57
CA TRP A 144 -4.93 4.87 -1.34
C TRP A 144 -4.58 6.17 -0.59
N ALA A 145 -5.32 7.26 -0.85
CA ALA A 145 -5.20 8.49 -0.08
C ALA A 145 -5.60 8.27 1.39
N ALA A 146 -6.69 7.54 1.64
CA ALA A 146 -7.13 7.18 2.99
C ALA A 146 -6.11 6.26 3.70
N ALA A 147 -5.59 5.23 3.02
CA ALA A 147 -4.56 4.34 3.56
C ALA A 147 -3.27 5.10 3.94
N THR A 148 -2.83 6.02 3.07
CA THR A 148 -1.63 6.83 3.29
C THR A 148 -1.83 7.80 4.44
N THR A 149 -2.99 8.46 4.49
CA THR A 149 -3.36 9.37 5.58
C THR A 149 -3.45 8.63 6.91
N ALA A 150 -4.13 7.47 6.97
CA ALA A 150 -4.20 6.64 8.17
C ALA A 150 -2.81 6.21 8.65
N GLY A 151 -1.91 5.84 7.71
CA GLY A 151 -0.53 5.51 8.01
C GLY A 151 0.26 6.67 8.62
N ARG A 152 0.03 7.90 8.18
CA ARG A 152 0.68 9.09 8.75
C ARG A 152 0.07 9.51 10.08
N LEU A 153 -1.24 9.44 10.22
CA LEU A 153 -1.95 9.74 11.46
C LEU A 153 -1.52 8.81 12.61
N MET A 154 -1.22 7.54 12.32
CA MET A 154 -0.72 6.58 13.30
C MET A 154 0.56 7.03 14.03
N ALA A 155 1.34 7.97 13.46
CA ALA A 155 2.50 8.54 14.13
C ALA A 155 2.15 9.60 15.19
N TYR A 156 0.90 10.07 15.23
CA TYR A 156 0.46 11.19 16.06
C TYR A 156 -0.74 10.88 16.94
N ILE A 157 -1.58 9.91 16.55
CA ILE A 157 -2.80 9.54 17.27
C ILE A 157 -2.87 8.04 17.53
N THR A 158 -3.14 7.69 18.79
CA THR A 158 -3.36 6.32 19.29
C THR A 158 -4.78 6.20 19.82
N LEU A 159 -5.77 6.35 18.93
CA LEU A 159 -7.20 6.15 19.22
C LEU A 159 -7.65 4.71 18.95
#